data_AF-L2G2F4-F1
#
_entry.id   AF-L2G2F4-F1
#
_cell.length_a   1.000
_cell.length_b   1.000
_cell.length_c   1.000
_cell.angle_alpha   90.00
_cell.angle_beta   90.00
_cell.angle_gamma   90.00
#
_symmetry.space_group_name_H-M   'P 1'
#
loop_
_entity.id
_entity.type
_entity.pdbx_description
1 polymer ?
#
loop_
_entity_poly.entity_id
_entity_poly.type
_entity_poly.pdbx_seq_one_letter_code
_entity_poly.pdbx_strand_id
1 'polypeptide(L)'
;MPTEEMDSVRIAATDSDDVEHGTPGAVIVQCLTQHSPEFAELRRLRKIGWDNPAGDRFFQYQRARATNPDTATELSFFKMMKRIGTEMQRTTGALKIKSPVSDFPQILDMGMAPGGFLATAMELNPSAKAVGFSLPIADGGYRSLVPTSKDIDVRYLDVTMLAADLGFENIPTDHPDTDKFLPRQF
;
A
#
# COMPACT_ATOMS: atom_id res chain seq x y z
N MET A 1 20.74 -36.11 -12.01
CA MET A 1 19.94 -35.64 -13.16
C MET A 1 18.49 -35.99 -12.90
N PRO A 2 17.50 -35.11 -13.15
CA PRO A 2 17.58 -33.69 -13.52
C PRO A 2 17.02 -32.77 -12.41
N THR A 3 17.64 -31.60 -12.26
CA THR A 3 17.12 -30.47 -11.48
C THR A 3 16.39 -29.60 -12.50
N GLU A 4 15.06 -29.51 -12.42
CA GLU A 4 14.28 -28.64 -13.29
C GLU A 4 14.48 -27.17 -12.89
N GLU A 5 14.81 -26.37 -13.90
CA GLU A 5 14.90 -24.92 -13.87
C GLU A 5 13.58 -24.32 -13.39
N MET A 6 13.60 -23.59 -12.26
CA MET A 6 12.60 -22.57 -12.00
C MET A 6 13.11 -21.26 -12.57
N ASP A 7 12.71 -21.04 -13.82
CA ASP A 7 12.88 -19.81 -14.57
C ASP A 7 12.23 -18.66 -13.79
N SER A 8 13.06 -17.96 -13.03
CA SER A 8 12.65 -16.80 -12.26
C SER A 8 12.62 -15.63 -13.22
N VAL A 9 11.44 -15.35 -13.78
CA VAL A 9 11.17 -14.12 -14.53
C VAL A 9 11.48 -12.94 -13.61
N ARG A 10 12.71 -12.44 -13.74
CA ARG A 10 13.09 -11.13 -13.23
C ARG A 10 12.26 -10.14 -14.02
N ILE A 11 11.26 -9.54 -13.39
CA ILE A 11 10.86 -8.19 -13.76
C ILE A 11 12.00 -7.30 -13.26
N ALA A 12 13.10 -7.32 -14.01
CA ALA A 12 14.03 -6.22 -13.98
C ALA A 12 13.20 -5.03 -14.46
N ALA A 13 13.03 -4.03 -13.61
CA ALA A 13 12.93 -2.69 -14.14
C ALA A 13 14.19 -2.51 -14.96
N THR A 14 14.04 -2.61 -16.28
CA THR A 14 15.08 -2.21 -17.22
C THR A 14 15.28 -0.72 -17.01
N ASP A 15 16.11 -0.36 -16.04
CA ASP A 15 16.87 0.88 -16.14
C ASP A 15 17.79 0.64 -17.35
N SER A 16 17.28 1.05 -18.51
CA SER A 16 18.04 1.22 -19.73
C SER A 16 19.06 2.34 -19.49
N ASP A 17 20.10 2.02 -18.72
CA ASP A 17 21.26 2.89 -18.53
C ASP A 17 22.23 2.81 -19.72
N ASP A 18 21.90 2.05 -20.76
CA ASP A 18 22.72 1.95 -21.96
C ASP A 18 21.96 2.46 -23.19
N VAL A 19 22.38 3.67 -23.59
CA VAL A 19 22.08 4.44 -24.82
C VAL A 19 20.85 5.34 -24.76
N GLU A 20 20.98 6.54 -24.17
CA GLU A 20 20.05 7.65 -24.46
C GLU A 20 20.76 8.98 -24.66
N HIS A 21 20.93 9.38 -25.92
CA HIS A 21 20.95 10.79 -26.26
C HIS A 21 19.49 11.27 -26.31
N GLY A 22 19.06 12.06 -25.32
CA GLY A 22 18.00 13.06 -25.54
C GLY A 22 16.62 12.88 -24.89
N THR A 23 16.41 12.07 -23.86
CA THR A 23 15.14 12.13 -23.11
C THR A 23 15.06 13.40 -22.24
N PRO A 24 13.88 14.03 -22.08
CA PRO A 24 13.71 15.18 -21.20
C PRO A 24 14.20 14.92 -19.76
N GLY A 25 14.03 13.68 -19.27
CA GLY A 25 14.54 13.26 -17.97
C GLY A 25 16.06 13.31 -17.87
N ALA A 26 16.77 12.78 -18.86
CA ALA A 26 18.24 12.80 -18.89
C ALA A 26 18.81 14.22 -18.91
N VAL A 27 18.19 15.13 -19.68
CA VAL A 27 18.58 16.54 -19.74
C VAL A 27 18.39 17.24 -18.39
N ILE A 28 17.25 17.00 -17.72
CA ILE A 28 16.99 17.57 -16.38
C ILE A 28 18.00 17.03 -15.37
N VAL A 29 18.23 15.71 -15.35
CA VAL A 29 19.20 15.08 -14.44
C VAL A 29 20.60 15.63 -14.67
N GLN A 30 21.03 15.80 -15.91
CA GLN A 30 22.34 16.37 -16.25
C GLN A 30 22.45 17.82 -15.78
N CYS A 31 21.46 18.64 -16.08
CA CYS A 31 21.41 20.04 -15.64
C CYS A 31 21.48 20.15 -14.12
N LEU A 32 20.65 19.39 -13.38
CA LEU A 32 20.65 19.42 -11.92
C LEU A 32 21.96 18.88 -11.33
N THR A 33 22.57 17.87 -11.94
CA THR A 33 23.87 17.35 -11.49
C THR A 33 24.98 18.40 -11.64
N GLN A 34 24.94 19.23 -12.69
CA GLN A 34 25.94 20.28 -12.92
C GLN A 34 25.72 21.52 -12.04
N HIS A 35 24.47 21.86 -11.72
CA HIS A 35 24.12 23.14 -11.12
C HIS A 35 23.67 23.05 -9.65
N SER A 36 23.37 21.85 -9.11
CA SER A 36 23.05 21.65 -7.70
C SER A 36 23.99 20.62 -7.07
N PRO A 37 24.88 21.04 -6.16
CA PRO A 37 25.75 20.11 -5.44
C PRO A 37 24.95 19.15 -4.54
N GLU A 38 23.82 19.57 -4.00
CA GLU A 38 22.92 18.72 -3.20
C GLU A 38 22.33 17.60 -4.05
N PHE A 39 21.88 17.91 -5.28
CA PHE A 39 21.36 16.91 -6.20
C PHE A 39 22.44 15.93 -6.64
N ALA A 40 23.64 16.43 -6.96
CA ALA A 40 24.79 15.59 -7.32
C ALA A 40 25.15 14.63 -6.18
N GLU A 41 25.18 15.11 -4.93
CA GLU A 41 25.46 14.27 -3.77
C GLU A 41 24.34 13.26 -3.49
N LEU A 42 23.07 13.66 -3.58
CA LEU A 42 21.94 12.74 -3.45
C LEU A 42 21.99 11.63 -4.50
N ARG A 43 22.37 11.94 -5.74
CA ARG A 43 22.52 10.95 -6.81
C ARG A 43 23.65 9.97 -6.52
N ARG A 44 24.79 10.47 -6.03
CA ARG A 44 25.93 9.64 -5.59
C ARG A 44 25.53 8.70 -4.45
N LEU A 45 24.86 9.23 -3.42
CA LEU A 45 24.36 8.45 -2.28
C LEU A 45 23.32 7.41 -2.70
N ARG A 46 22.39 7.77 -3.60
CA ARG A 46 21.41 6.85 -4.15
C ARG A 46 22.09 5.70 -4.88
N LYS A 47 23.09 5.99 -5.72
CA LYS A 47 23.87 4.94 -6.43
C LYS A 47 24.55 3.99 -5.44
N ILE A 48 25.19 4.52 -4.40
CA ILE A 48 25.81 3.69 -3.35
C ILE A 48 24.78 2.80 -2.65
N GLY A 49 23.60 3.34 -2.34
CA GLY A 49 22.51 2.57 -1.74
C GLY A 49 21.95 1.49 -2.66
N TRP A 50 21.76 1.82 -3.93
CA TRP A 50 21.20 0.92 -4.95
C TRP A 50 22.16 -0.20 -5.34
N ASP A 51 23.45 0.10 -5.42
CA ASP A 51 24.50 -0.89 -5.72
C ASP A 51 24.86 -1.76 -4.50
N ASN A 52 24.26 -1.52 -3.33
CA ASN A 52 24.54 -2.28 -2.11
C ASN A 52 23.60 -3.50 -1.96
N PRO A 53 24.09 -4.73 -2.19
CA PRO A 53 23.25 -5.93 -2.11
C PRO A 53 22.77 -6.25 -0.69
N ALA A 54 23.35 -5.63 0.35
CA ALA A 54 22.83 -5.75 1.71
C ALA A 54 21.48 -5.04 1.88
N GLY A 55 21.26 -3.93 1.16
CA GLY A 55 19.96 -3.24 1.13
C GLY A 55 18.88 -4.14 0.54
N ASP A 56 19.17 -4.79 -0.59
CA ASP A 56 18.25 -5.74 -1.21
C ASP A 56 17.88 -6.88 -0.28
N ARG A 57 18.87 -7.52 0.35
CA ARG A 57 18.62 -8.60 1.32
C ARG A 57 17.78 -8.13 2.50
N PHE A 58 18.04 -6.92 3.00
CA PHE A 58 17.29 -6.33 4.10
C PHE A 58 15.81 -6.11 3.73
N PHE A 59 15.54 -5.52 2.56
CA PHE A 59 14.17 -5.31 2.09
C PHE A 59 13.47 -6.61 1.66
N GLN A 60 14.20 -7.59 1.12
CA GLN A 60 13.67 -8.93 0.86
C GLN A 60 13.22 -9.60 2.16
N TYR A 61 14.03 -9.54 3.21
CA TYR A 61 13.67 -10.06 4.53
C TYR A 61 12.46 -9.34 5.14
N GLN A 62 12.40 -8.01 5.02
CA GLN A 62 11.23 -7.25 5.46
C GLN A 62 9.96 -7.62 4.70
N ARG A 63 10.03 -7.73 3.36
CA ARG A 63 8.90 -8.17 2.53
C ARG A 63 8.44 -9.57 2.93
N ALA A 64 9.37 -10.52 3.08
CA ALA A 64 9.03 -11.88 3.50
C ALA A 64 8.30 -11.92 4.84
N ARG A 65 8.72 -11.10 5.81
CA ARG A 65 8.03 -10.98 7.11
C ARG A 65 6.68 -10.28 7.01
N ALA A 66 6.55 -9.30 6.11
CA ALA A 66 5.32 -8.57 5.90
C ALA A 66 4.28 -9.40 5.12
N THR A 67 4.68 -10.33 4.26
CA THR A 67 3.75 -11.17 3.48
C THR A 67 3.30 -12.42 4.24
N ASN A 68 4.00 -12.82 5.30
CA ASN A 68 3.63 -13.97 6.14
C ASN A 68 3.67 -13.62 7.64
N PRO A 69 2.79 -12.72 8.10
CA PRO A 69 2.77 -12.29 9.50
C PRO A 69 2.25 -13.40 10.40
N ASP A 70 2.93 -13.63 11.53
CA ASP A 70 2.35 -14.42 12.62
C ASP A 70 1.38 -13.58 13.47
N THR A 71 0.59 -14.25 14.31
CA THR A 71 -0.41 -13.59 15.17
C THR A 71 0.21 -12.49 16.06
N ALA A 72 1.45 -12.68 16.52
CA ALA A 72 2.14 -11.71 17.37
C ALA A 72 2.54 -10.46 16.58
N THR A 73 2.95 -10.64 15.33
CA THR A 73 3.30 -9.57 14.39
C THR A 73 2.05 -8.77 14.01
N GLU A 74 0.94 -9.44 13.68
CA GLU A 74 -0.35 -8.77 13.40
C GLU A 74 -0.80 -7.89 14.57
N LEU A 75 -0.73 -8.41 15.80
CA LEU A 75 -1.08 -7.67 17.01
C LEU A 75 -0.14 -6.48 17.25
N SER A 76 1.15 -6.64 16.95
CA SER A 76 2.14 -5.57 17.09
C SER A 76 1.87 -4.44 16.11
N PHE A 77 1.55 -4.77 14.85
CA PHE A 77 1.16 -3.80 13.83
C PHE A 77 -0.14 -3.09 14.17
N PHE A 78 -1.16 -3.83 14.66
CA PHE A 78 -2.41 -3.22 15.10
C PHE A 78 -2.18 -2.17 16.20
N LYS A 79 -1.40 -2.50 17.24
CA LYS A 79 -1.07 -1.57 18.32
C LYS A 79 -0.28 -0.36 17.82
N MET A 80 0.68 -0.58 16.93
CA MET A 80 1.47 0.48 16.30
C MET A 80 0.56 1.43 15.50
N MET A 81 -0.30 0.91 14.64
CA MET A 81 -1.25 1.70 13.85
C MET A 81 -2.20 2.50 14.75
N LYS A 82 -2.76 1.90 15.82
CA LYS A 82 -3.59 2.64 16.79
C LYS A 82 -2.84 3.81 17.42
N ARG A 83 -1.59 3.59 17.83
CA ARG A 83 -0.74 4.65 18.39
C ARG A 83 -0.53 5.77 17.38
N ILE A 84 -0.16 5.45 16.14
CA ILE A 84 0.04 6.42 15.08
C ILE A 84 -1.27 7.17 14.79
N GLY A 85 -2.40 6.47 14.73
CA GLY A 85 -3.72 7.07 14.52
C GLY A 85 -4.08 8.09 15.61
N THR A 86 -3.85 7.75 16.88
CA THR A 86 -4.06 8.67 18.00
C THR A 86 -3.12 9.88 17.93
N GLU A 87 -1.84 9.67 17.62
CA GLU A 87 -0.87 10.75 17.46
C GLU A 87 -1.24 11.68 16.28
N MET A 88 -1.65 11.10 15.15
CA MET A 88 -2.13 11.83 13.97
C MET A 88 -3.36 12.67 14.31
N GLN A 89 -4.38 12.07 14.93
CA GLN A 89 -5.56 12.82 15.39
C GLN A 89 -5.19 13.95 16.34
N ARG A 90 -4.30 13.72 17.30
CA ARG A 90 -3.90 14.75 18.26
C ARG A 90 -3.21 15.93 17.57
N THR A 91 -2.35 15.65 16.60
CA THR A 91 -1.54 16.68 15.93
C THR A 91 -2.31 17.42 14.85
N THR A 92 -3.14 16.73 14.07
CA THR A 92 -3.76 17.29 12.86
C THR A 92 -5.28 17.37 12.93
N GLY A 93 -5.91 16.58 13.81
CA GLY A 93 -7.36 16.42 13.84
C GLY A 93 -7.94 15.65 12.65
N ALA A 94 -7.12 14.88 11.93
CA ALA A 94 -7.49 14.28 10.64
C ALA A 94 -8.52 13.12 10.71
N LEU A 95 -8.72 12.48 11.86
CA LEU A 95 -9.58 11.29 11.97
C LEU A 95 -10.97 11.59 12.53
N LYS A 96 -11.15 12.71 13.26
CA LYS A 96 -12.47 13.11 13.77
C LYS A 96 -13.24 13.91 12.71
N ILE A 97 -14.43 13.46 12.38
CA ILE A 97 -15.34 14.12 11.45
C ILE A 97 -16.00 15.29 12.19
N LYS A 98 -15.68 16.52 11.79
CA LYS A 98 -16.11 17.75 12.51
C LYS A 98 -17.49 18.24 12.11
N SER A 99 -17.83 18.13 10.83
CA SER A 99 -19.08 18.63 10.25
C SER A 99 -19.75 17.52 9.44
N PRO A 100 -20.34 16.53 10.11
CA PRO A 100 -20.97 15.43 9.42
C PRO A 100 -22.22 15.93 8.67
N VAL A 101 -22.34 15.54 7.40
CA VAL A 101 -23.52 15.85 6.55
C VAL A 101 -24.70 14.92 6.89
N SER A 102 -24.43 13.83 7.61
CA SER A 102 -25.37 12.77 7.99
C SER A 102 -25.23 12.46 9.48
N ASP A 103 -26.32 12.06 10.13
CA ASP A 103 -26.31 11.55 11.51
C ASP A 103 -25.40 10.32 11.67
N PHE A 104 -25.17 9.60 10.57
CA PHE A 104 -24.30 8.43 10.46
C PHE A 104 -23.20 8.67 9.41
N PRO A 105 -22.09 9.32 9.79
CA PRO A 105 -20.97 9.53 8.89
C PRO A 105 -20.43 8.20 8.34
N GLN A 106 -19.94 8.19 7.11
CA GLN A 106 -19.36 7.00 6.49
C GLN A 106 -17.82 7.11 6.47
N ILE A 107 -17.14 6.03 6.84
CA ILE A 107 -15.69 5.91 6.81
C ILE A 107 -15.33 4.79 5.84
N LEU A 108 -14.42 5.07 4.91
CA LEU A 108 -13.86 4.08 4.01
C LEU A 108 -12.38 3.87 4.36
N ASP A 109 -11.99 2.63 4.60
CA ASP A 109 -10.58 2.24 4.77
C ASP A 109 -10.22 1.17 3.73
N MET A 110 -9.46 1.55 2.69
CA MET A 110 -9.11 0.63 1.60
C MET A 110 -7.93 -0.30 1.93
N GLY A 111 -7.19 -0.02 3.00
CA GLY A 111 -5.99 -0.78 3.39
C GLY A 111 -6.07 -1.15 4.85
N MET A 112 -7.20 -1.72 5.24
CA MET A 112 -7.65 -1.67 6.62
C MET A 112 -6.82 -2.57 7.53
N ALA A 113 -6.59 -3.84 7.17
CA ALA A 113 -5.97 -4.79 8.08
C ALA A 113 -4.52 -4.39 8.46
N PRO A 114 -4.12 -4.60 9.73
CA PRO A 114 -4.87 -5.24 10.82
C PRO A 114 -5.94 -4.36 11.49
N GLY A 115 -6.11 -3.09 11.08
CA GLY A 115 -7.28 -2.28 11.43
C GLY A 115 -7.07 -1.19 12.47
N GLY A 116 -5.82 -0.88 12.82
CA GLY A 116 -5.55 0.06 13.91
C GLY A 116 -6.03 1.49 13.60
N PHE A 117 -5.89 1.95 12.35
CA PHE A 117 -6.38 3.27 11.96
C PHE A 117 -7.90 3.34 11.95
N LEU A 118 -8.57 2.36 11.34
CA LEU A 118 -10.02 2.27 11.36
C LEU A 118 -10.57 2.20 12.79
N ALA A 119 -9.97 1.38 13.66
CA ALA A 119 -10.38 1.27 15.05
C ALA A 119 -10.28 2.63 15.77
N THR A 120 -9.18 3.36 15.60
CA THR A 120 -9.03 4.72 16.14
C THR A 120 -10.06 5.69 15.57
N ALA A 121 -10.33 5.64 14.26
CA ALA A 121 -11.33 6.50 13.63
C ALA A 121 -12.74 6.21 14.17
N MET A 122 -13.12 4.95 14.36
CA MET A 122 -14.42 4.58 14.92
C MET A 122 -14.57 4.99 16.39
N GLU A 123 -13.50 4.88 17.20
CA GLU A 123 -13.49 5.38 18.59
C GLU A 123 -13.76 6.90 18.66
N LEU A 124 -13.27 7.66 17.67
CA LEU A 124 -13.44 9.12 17.60
C LEU A 124 -14.79 9.55 17.04
N ASN A 125 -15.49 8.66 16.32
CA ASN A 125 -16.74 8.94 15.62
C ASN A 125 -17.80 7.88 15.97
N PRO A 126 -18.39 7.91 17.18
CA PRO A 126 -19.22 6.80 17.68
C PRO A 126 -20.51 6.52 16.89
N SER A 127 -21.02 7.48 16.11
CA SER A 127 -22.19 7.28 15.25
C SER A 127 -21.82 6.90 13.81
N ALA A 128 -20.53 6.84 13.47
CA ALA A 128 -20.10 6.52 12.13
C ALA A 128 -20.36 5.04 11.81
N LYS A 129 -20.48 4.76 10.52
CA LYS A 129 -20.36 3.42 9.96
C LYS A 129 -19.12 3.36 9.09
N ALA A 130 -18.53 2.19 8.98
CA ALA A 130 -17.35 1.99 8.19
C ALA A 130 -17.45 0.79 7.26
N VAL A 131 -16.78 0.92 6.11
CA VAL A 131 -16.42 -0.19 5.24
C VAL A 131 -14.89 -0.27 5.20
N GLY A 132 -14.35 -1.44 5.52
CA GLY A 132 -12.93 -1.72 5.50
C GLY A 132 -12.60 -2.82 4.50
N PHE A 133 -11.68 -2.55 3.58
CA PHE A 133 -11.14 -3.53 2.64
C PHE A 133 -9.76 -4.00 3.08
N SER A 134 -9.54 -5.30 2.92
CA SER A 134 -8.25 -5.93 3.17
C SER A 134 -8.01 -7.02 2.14
N LEU A 135 -6.77 -7.25 1.74
CA LEU A 135 -6.44 -8.39 0.89
C LEU A 135 -6.81 -9.71 1.60
N PRO A 136 -7.35 -10.73 0.90
CA PRO A 136 -7.57 -12.03 1.51
C PRO A 136 -6.29 -12.63 2.08
N ILE A 137 -6.42 -13.34 3.20
CA ILE A 137 -5.27 -13.97 3.90
C ILE A 137 -4.57 -14.99 2.98
N ALA A 138 -5.35 -15.71 2.18
CA ALA A 138 -4.82 -16.68 1.21
C ALA A 138 -3.88 -16.04 0.16
N ASP A 139 -4.04 -14.74 -0.09
CA ASP A 139 -3.27 -13.97 -1.07
C ASP A 139 -2.15 -13.14 -0.38
N GLY A 140 -1.84 -13.42 0.89
CA GLY A 140 -0.82 -12.70 1.66
C GLY A 140 -1.36 -11.52 2.48
N GLY A 141 -2.67 -11.43 2.66
CA GLY A 141 -3.33 -10.44 3.51
C GLY A 141 -3.24 -10.73 5.02
N TYR A 142 -3.69 -9.75 5.81
CA TYR A 142 -3.68 -9.79 7.28
C TYR A 142 -5.08 -10.04 7.82
N ARG A 143 -5.17 -10.70 8.98
CA ARG A 143 -6.45 -10.75 9.71
C ARG A 143 -6.82 -9.36 10.24
N SER A 144 -8.11 -9.05 10.17
CA SER A 144 -8.68 -7.91 10.87
C SER A 144 -8.65 -8.14 12.38
N LEU A 145 -8.11 -7.16 13.11
CA LEU A 145 -8.13 -7.08 14.57
C LEU A 145 -9.04 -5.94 15.06
N VAL A 146 -9.83 -5.34 14.17
CA VAL A 146 -10.86 -4.37 14.53
C VAL A 146 -11.92 -5.07 15.40
N PRO A 147 -12.40 -4.43 16.48
CA PRO A 147 -13.49 -4.98 17.27
C PRO A 147 -14.72 -5.28 16.42
N THR A 148 -15.30 -6.47 16.59
CA THR A 148 -16.55 -6.84 15.90
C THR A 148 -17.67 -5.86 16.28
N SER A 149 -18.25 -5.22 15.28
CA SER A 149 -19.36 -4.27 15.43
C SER A 149 -20.27 -4.36 14.20
N LYS A 150 -21.58 -4.14 14.39
CA LYS A 150 -22.54 -4.02 13.29
C LYS A 150 -22.29 -2.77 12.42
N ASP A 151 -21.55 -1.81 12.95
CA ASP A 151 -21.26 -0.53 12.28
C ASP A 151 -19.95 -0.59 11.48
N ILE A 152 -19.29 -1.75 11.43
CA ILE A 152 -18.05 -1.97 10.68
C ILE A 152 -18.23 -3.18 9.77
N ASP A 153 -18.30 -2.94 8.47
CA ASP A 153 -18.31 -3.96 7.43
C ASP A 153 -16.88 -4.21 6.94
N VAL A 154 -16.36 -5.42 7.18
CA VAL A 154 -15.02 -5.84 6.75
C VAL A 154 -15.14 -6.78 5.58
N ARG A 155 -14.55 -6.43 4.44
CA ARG A 155 -14.52 -7.29 3.25
C ARG A 155 -13.10 -7.62 2.85
N TYR A 156 -12.89 -8.91 2.56
CA TYR A 156 -11.61 -9.41 2.07
C TYR A 156 -11.65 -9.50 0.56
N LEU A 157 -10.94 -8.59 -0.11
CA LEU A 157 -10.86 -8.49 -1.57
C LEU A 157 -9.58 -7.76 -2.00
N ASP A 158 -9.17 -7.95 -3.25
CA ASP A 158 -8.07 -7.19 -3.83
C ASP A 158 -8.58 -5.81 -4.29
N VAL A 159 -8.12 -4.74 -3.64
CA VAL A 159 -8.54 -3.37 -3.96
C VAL A 159 -8.09 -2.93 -5.34
N THR A 160 -7.07 -3.58 -5.92
CA THR A 160 -6.64 -3.30 -7.30
C THR A 160 -7.65 -3.79 -8.34
N MET A 161 -8.62 -4.62 -7.92
CA MET A 161 -9.69 -5.15 -8.75
C MET A 161 -11.01 -4.35 -8.65
N LEU A 162 -11.03 -3.20 -7.96
CA LEU A 162 -12.22 -2.35 -7.75
C LEU A 162 -12.46 -1.32 -8.85
N ALA A 163 -12.32 -1.71 -10.12
CA ALA A 163 -12.48 -0.78 -11.24
C ALA A 163 -13.88 -0.14 -11.30
N ALA A 164 -14.93 -0.91 -10.99
CA ALA A 164 -16.32 -0.43 -11.00
C ALA A 164 -16.61 0.65 -9.94
N ASP A 165 -15.94 0.57 -8.77
CA ASP A 165 -16.01 1.60 -7.72
C ASP A 165 -15.26 2.88 -8.12
N LEU A 166 -14.24 2.75 -8.98
CA LEU A 166 -13.51 3.89 -9.56
C LEU A 166 -14.18 4.48 -10.81
N GLY A 167 -15.36 3.98 -11.21
CA GLY A 167 -16.11 4.47 -12.36
C GLY A 167 -15.72 3.85 -13.70
N PHE A 168 -14.92 2.78 -13.69
CA PHE A 168 -14.54 2.03 -14.88
C PHE A 168 -15.37 0.75 -14.97
N GLU A 169 -16.46 0.82 -15.74
CA GLU A 169 -17.39 -0.30 -15.90
C GLU A 169 -17.05 -1.19 -17.11
N ASN A 170 -16.26 -0.68 -18.05
CA ASN A 170 -15.88 -1.39 -19.28
C ASN A 170 -14.40 -1.78 -19.23
N ILE A 171 -14.13 -3.03 -18.83
CA ILE A 171 -12.79 -3.60 -18.87
C ILE A 171 -12.56 -4.22 -20.26
N PRO A 172 -11.43 -3.92 -20.94
CA PRO A 172 -11.08 -4.57 -22.19
C PRO A 172 -11.02 -6.09 -22.01
N THR A 173 -11.64 -6.83 -22.91
CA THR A 173 -11.71 -8.31 -22.82
C THR A 173 -10.35 -9.00 -22.94
N ASP A 174 -9.34 -8.30 -23.45
CA ASP A 174 -7.97 -8.76 -23.57
C ASP A 174 -7.09 -8.39 -22.36
N HIS A 175 -7.65 -7.74 -21.33
CA HIS A 175 -6.92 -7.45 -20.10
C HIS A 175 -6.60 -8.77 -19.35
N PRO A 176 -5.36 -8.98 -18.87
CA PRO A 176 -4.95 -10.25 -18.23
C PRO A 176 -5.78 -10.61 -16.99
N ASP A 177 -6.31 -9.61 -16.31
CA ASP A 177 -7.14 -9.77 -15.10
C ASP A 177 -8.64 -9.48 -15.34
N THR A 178 -9.13 -9.52 -16.59
CA THR A 178 -10.53 -9.21 -16.92
C THR A 178 -11.54 -9.90 -15.99
N ASP A 179 -11.33 -11.20 -15.75
CA ASP A 179 -12.24 -12.03 -14.95
C ASP A 179 -12.08 -11.83 -13.43
N LYS A 180 -11.07 -11.07 -12.99
CA LYS A 180 -10.80 -10.81 -11.57
C LYS A 180 -11.42 -9.50 -11.08
N PHE A 181 -11.78 -8.59 -12.00
CA PHE A 181 -12.43 -7.33 -11.62
C PHE A 181 -13.76 -7.58 -10.92
N LEU A 182 -13.99 -6.82 -9.86
CA LEU A 182 -15.12 -7.01 -8.98
C LEU A 182 -16.27 -6.07 -9.35
N PRO A 183 -17.53 -6.48 -9.12
CA PRO A 183 -18.65 -5.55 -9.18
C PRO A 183 -18.51 -4.48 -8.09
N ARG A 184 -19.20 -3.35 -8.26
CA ARG A 184 -19.18 -2.22 -7.31
C ARG A 184 -19.47 -2.68 -5.88
N GLN A 185 -18.65 -2.20 -4.94
CA GLN A 185 -18.69 -2.55 -3.53
C GLN A 185 -19.35 -1.48 -2.66
N PHE A 186 -19.23 -0.18 -2.96
CA PHE A 186 -19.77 0.90 -2.12
C PHE A 186 -20.36 2.08 -2.91
#